data_AF-A0A934E4N2-F1
#
_entry.id   AF-A0A934E4N2-F1
#
_cell.length_a   1.000
_cell.length_b   1.000
_cell.length_c   1.000
_cell.angle_alpha   90.00
_cell.angle_beta   90.00
_cell.angle_gamma   90.00
#
_symmetry.space_group_name_H-M   'P 1'
#
loop_
_entity.id
_entity.type
_entity.pdbx_description
1 polymer ?
#
loop_
_entity_poly.entity_id
_entity_poly.type
_entity_poly.pdbx_seq_one_letter_code
_entity_poly.pdbx_strand_id
1 'polypeptide(L)'
;MSIPPVAADKVEPIAAVGPVLPVIVEPKAPPKPTKKDPFAFEGASNFSLPPIDLLEEGQNKKRVLDKDAFFATAEKLREKLASFGIDGMVKEIRPGPVVTMYEFEPGPGIKISKIASLADDLAMAMEALKVR
;
A
#
# COMPACT_ATOMS: atom_id res chain seq x y z
N MET A 1 46.57 -4.91 -41.93
CA MET A 1 46.54 -3.65 -41.15
C MET A 1 45.51 -2.70 -41.76
N SER A 2 44.37 -2.48 -41.11
CA SER A 2 43.68 -1.17 -41.01
C SER A 2 42.30 -1.31 -40.35
N ILE A 3 42.20 -0.84 -39.12
CA ILE A 3 41.01 -0.22 -38.49
C ILE A 3 41.29 1.32 -38.61
N PRO A 4 40.37 2.34 -38.65
CA PRO A 4 38.95 2.55 -38.18
C PRO A 4 38.03 3.26 -39.25
N PRO A 5 36.82 3.89 -39.01
CA PRO A 5 36.33 4.54 -37.78
C PRO A 5 34.85 4.40 -37.32
N VAL A 6 34.70 4.84 -36.07
CA VAL A 6 33.52 5.06 -35.22
C VAL A 6 32.71 6.28 -35.65
N ALA A 7 31.37 6.16 -35.62
CA ALA A 7 30.34 7.18 -35.33
C ALA A 7 29.02 6.75 -36.02
N ALA A 8 27.82 6.87 -35.46
CA ALA A 8 27.35 7.79 -34.46
C ALA A 8 26.20 7.17 -33.63
N ASP A 9 26.22 7.49 -32.34
CA ASP A 9 25.09 7.54 -31.44
C ASP A 9 23.83 8.08 -32.14
N LYS A 10 22.75 7.31 -32.05
CA LYS A 10 21.40 7.85 -32.19
C LYS A 10 20.70 7.60 -30.85
N VAL A 11 21.02 8.46 -29.88
CA VAL A 11 20.23 8.59 -28.65
C VAL A 11 18.94 9.29 -29.04
N GLU A 12 17.89 8.51 -29.24
CA GLU A 12 16.54 9.05 -29.37
C GLU A 12 16.10 9.57 -27.99
N PRO A 13 15.56 10.80 -27.89
CA PRO A 13 15.26 11.41 -26.61
C PRO A 13 14.09 10.69 -25.95
N ILE A 14 14.32 10.15 -24.75
CA ILE A 14 13.27 9.63 -23.87
C ILE A 14 12.26 10.75 -23.59
N ALA A 15 11.08 10.57 -24.17
CA ALA A 15 9.94 11.44 -24.03
C ALA A 15 9.56 11.62 -22.55
N ALA A 16 9.15 12.84 -22.23
CA ALA A 16 8.69 13.29 -20.92
C ALA A 16 7.73 12.29 -20.26
N VAL A 17 8.13 11.77 -19.10
CA VAL A 17 7.23 11.04 -18.19
C VAL A 17 6.30 12.07 -17.57
N GLY A 18 5.05 12.13 -18.06
CA GLY A 18 3.98 12.87 -17.40
C GLY A 18 3.73 12.34 -15.98
N PRO A 19 2.99 13.07 -15.14
CA PRO A 19 2.72 12.65 -13.76
C PRO A 19 1.91 11.34 -13.80
N VAL A 20 2.55 10.24 -13.41
CA VAL A 20 1.89 8.95 -13.22
C VAL A 20 0.96 9.09 -12.02
N LEU A 21 -0.34 9.13 -12.27
CA LEU A 21 -1.35 9.10 -11.21
C LEU A 21 -1.21 7.77 -10.43
N PRO A 22 -1.30 7.80 -9.09
CA PRO A 22 -1.20 6.57 -8.31
C PRO A 22 -2.33 5.58 -8.68
N VAL A 23 -2.00 4.30 -8.82
CA VAL A 23 -3.03 3.29 -9.10
C VAL A 23 -3.69 2.86 -7.80
N ILE A 24 -5.03 2.93 -7.72
CA ILE A 24 -5.78 2.39 -6.58
C ILE A 24 -6.01 0.89 -6.83
N VAL A 25 -5.35 0.04 -6.04
CA VAL A 25 -5.56 -1.42 -6.08
C VAL A 25 -6.63 -1.78 -5.08
N GLU A 26 -7.81 -2.09 -5.59
CA GLU A 26 -8.91 -2.58 -4.75
C GLU A 26 -8.51 -3.91 -4.08
N PRO A 27 -8.79 -4.08 -2.77
CA PRO A 27 -8.51 -5.32 -2.09
C PRO A 27 -9.35 -6.44 -2.72
N LYS A 28 -8.66 -7.40 -3.36
CA LYS A 28 -9.28 -8.64 -3.86
C LYS A 28 -10.02 -9.31 -2.70
N ALA A 29 -11.32 -9.56 -2.90
CA ALA A 29 -12.15 -10.21 -1.89
C ALA A 29 -11.49 -11.54 -1.45
N PRO A 30 -11.37 -11.80 -0.13
CA PRO A 30 -10.85 -13.07 0.34
C PRO A 30 -11.73 -14.21 -0.21
N PRO A 31 -11.13 -15.35 -0.58
CA PRO A 31 -11.91 -16.50 -1.01
C PRO A 31 -12.92 -16.84 0.09
N LYS A 32 -14.21 -16.96 -0.27
CA LYS A 32 -15.24 -17.40 0.65
C LYS A 32 -14.77 -18.71 1.30
N PRO A 33 -14.75 -18.81 2.65
CA PRO A 33 -14.38 -20.05 3.30
C PRO A 33 -15.37 -21.13 2.84
N THR A 34 -14.88 -22.11 2.09
CA THR A 34 -15.60 -23.35 1.86
C THR A 34 -15.76 -24.02 3.22
N LYS A 35 -17.00 -24.25 3.66
CA LYS A 35 -17.32 -25.05 4.85
C LYS A 35 -16.64 -26.43 4.72
N LYS A 36 -15.43 -26.54 5.25
CA LYS A 36 -14.78 -27.80 5.60
C LYS A 36 -14.43 -27.62 7.06
N ASP A 37 -15.03 -28.40 7.93
CA ASP A 37 -14.78 -28.37 9.36
C ASP A 37 -13.32 -28.74 9.62
N PRO A 38 -12.42 -27.80 9.95
CA PRO A 38 -10.98 -28.10 10.10
C PRO A 38 -10.65 -28.79 11.44
N PHE A 39 -11.66 -29.04 12.28
CA PHE A 39 -11.49 -29.32 13.70
C PHE A 39 -12.17 -30.63 14.15
N ALA A 40 -12.27 -31.65 13.29
CA ALA A 40 -12.74 -32.97 13.71
C ALA A 40 -11.72 -33.61 14.68
N PHE A 41 -11.94 -33.45 15.99
CA PHE A 41 -11.15 -34.09 17.04
C PHE A 41 -11.72 -35.50 17.31
N GLU A 42 -11.15 -36.51 16.66
CA GLU A 42 -11.43 -37.92 16.97
C GLU A 42 -10.53 -38.34 18.15
N GLY A 43 -11.00 -38.23 19.40
CA GLY A 43 -10.18 -38.73 20.52
C GLY A 43 -10.59 -38.44 21.96
N ALA A 44 -11.68 -37.72 22.24
CA ALA A 44 -12.15 -37.52 23.61
C ALA A 44 -13.58 -38.00 23.73
N SER A 45 -13.80 -39.15 24.38
CA SER A 45 -15.09 -39.84 24.52
C SER A 45 -16.20 -39.01 25.17
N ASN A 46 -15.90 -37.81 25.69
CA ASN A 46 -16.83 -36.93 26.40
C ASN A 46 -16.76 -35.45 25.99
N PHE A 47 -16.11 -35.09 24.86
CA PHE A 47 -16.00 -33.69 24.42
C PHE A 47 -16.85 -33.43 23.17
N SER A 48 -17.80 -32.50 23.26
CA SER A 48 -18.62 -32.04 22.13
C SER A 48 -18.11 -30.68 21.64
N LEU A 49 -17.92 -30.54 20.32
CA LEU A 49 -17.47 -29.28 19.74
C LEU A 49 -18.55 -28.22 19.83
N PRO A 50 -18.23 -27.00 20.32
CA PRO A 50 -19.18 -25.90 20.33
C PRO A 50 -19.55 -25.50 18.89
N PRO A 51 -20.84 -25.24 18.61
CA PRO A 51 -21.29 -24.82 17.28
C PRO A 51 -20.82 -23.38 16.97
N ILE A 52 -20.59 -23.10 15.68
CA ILE A 52 -20.12 -21.78 15.23
C ILE A 52 -21.18 -20.67 15.38
N ASP A 53 -22.43 -21.07 15.63
CA ASP A 53 -23.57 -20.18 15.91
C ASP A 53 -23.41 -19.42 17.25
N LEU A 54 -22.42 -19.78 18.06
CA LEU A 54 -22.01 -19.01 19.25
C LEU A 54 -21.22 -17.73 18.88
N LEU A 55 -20.78 -17.58 17.64
CA LEU A 55 -20.12 -16.37 17.15
C LEU A 55 -21.16 -15.35 16.65
N GLU A 56 -20.97 -14.08 17.00
CA GLU A 56 -21.77 -13.00 16.42
C GLU A 56 -21.37 -12.72 14.96
N GLU A 57 -22.35 -12.41 14.12
CA GLU A 57 -22.07 -12.02 12.73
C GLU A 57 -21.29 -10.70 12.66
N GLY A 58 -20.24 -10.67 11.84
CA GLY A 58 -19.47 -9.46 11.61
C GLY A 58 -20.30 -8.37 10.94
N GLN A 59 -20.17 -7.13 11.42
CA GLN A 59 -20.80 -5.97 10.77
C GLN A 59 -20.19 -5.73 9.39
N ASN A 60 -20.88 -6.14 8.33
CA ASN A 60 -20.50 -5.87 6.94
C ASN A 60 -20.80 -4.41 6.56
N LYS A 61 -19.97 -3.47 7.03
CA LYS A 61 -20.03 -2.09 6.55
C LYS A 61 -19.46 -2.06 5.13
N LYS A 62 -20.34 -1.94 4.13
CA LYS A 62 -19.94 -1.60 2.76
C LYS A 62 -19.22 -0.25 2.81
N ARG A 63 -17.91 -0.26 2.57
CA ARG A 63 -17.14 0.98 2.44
C ARG A 63 -17.30 1.51 1.03
N VAL A 64 -17.79 2.74 0.92
CA VAL A 64 -17.73 3.50 -0.32
C VAL A 64 -16.27 3.89 -0.51
N LEU A 65 -15.66 3.45 -1.60
CA LEU A 65 -14.32 3.84 -1.99
C LEU A 65 -14.41 5.19 -2.70
N ASP A 66 -14.06 6.25 -1.98
CA ASP A 66 -13.91 7.59 -2.57
C ASP A 66 -12.50 7.72 -3.15
N LYS A 67 -12.39 7.61 -4.48
CA LYS A 67 -11.12 7.68 -5.20
C LYS A 67 -10.47 9.06 -5.05
N ASP A 68 -11.25 10.13 -5.12
CA ASP A 68 -10.75 11.50 -5.07
C ASP A 68 -10.17 11.82 -3.71
N ALA A 69 -10.80 11.34 -2.63
CA ALA A 69 -10.27 11.46 -1.28
C ALA A 69 -8.90 10.75 -1.11
N PHE A 70 -8.72 9.57 -1.72
CA PHE A 70 -7.45 8.85 -1.68
C PHE A 70 -6.35 9.58 -2.45
N PHE A 71 -6.68 10.14 -3.63
CA PHE A 71 -5.74 10.95 -4.41
C PHE A 71 -5.33 12.23 -3.69
N ALA A 72 -6.29 12.96 -3.11
CA ALA A 72 -6.00 14.15 -2.32
C ALA A 72 -5.10 13.85 -1.12
N THR A 73 -5.34 12.71 -0.45
CA THR A 73 -4.50 12.26 0.66
C THR A 73 -3.08 11.89 0.18
N ALA A 74 -2.95 11.26 -0.99
CA ALA A 74 -1.64 10.93 -1.58
C ALA A 74 -0.83 12.20 -1.92
N GLU A 75 -1.46 13.23 -2.47
CA GLU A 75 -0.80 14.52 -2.71
C GLU A 75 -0.39 15.20 -1.40
N LYS A 76 -1.27 15.19 -0.39
CA LYS A 76 -0.95 15.72 0.96
C LYS A 76 0.28 15.00 1.53
N LEU A 77 0.33 13.66 1.41
CA LEU A 77 1.47 12.84 1.88
C LEU A 77 2.77 13.24 1.18
N ARG A 78 2.75 13.39 -0.15
CA ARG A 78 3.91 13.82 -0.95
C ARG A 78 4.41 15.19 -0.51
N GLU A 79 3.51 16.16 -0.33
CA GLU A 79 3.86 17.52 0.09
C GLU A 79 4.47 17.57 1.49
N LYS A 80 3.91 16.81 2.45
CA LYS A 80 4.46 16.74 3.80
C LYS A 80 5.83 16.09 3.82
N LEU A 81 6.03 14.98 3.11
CA LEU A 81 7.34 14.33 2.99
C LEU A 81 8.38 15.26 2.36
N ALA A 82 8.00 16.00 1.30
CA ALA A 82 8.88 16.99 0.67
C ALA A 82 9.30 18.09 1.65
N SER A 83 8.40 18.52 2.55
CA SER A 83 8.70 19.52 3.59
C SER A 83 9.78 19.04 4.59
N PHE A 84 9.95 17.74 4.79
CA PHE A 84 11.02 17.14 5.60
C PHE A 84 12.30 16.84 4.81
N GLY A 85 12.39 17.31 3.55
CA GLY A 85 13.46 17.01 2.62
C GLY A 85 13.47 15.53 2.24
N ILE A 86 12.29 14.94 2.05
CA ILE A 86 12.09 13.60 1.48
C ILE A 86 11.27 13.76 0.20
N ASP A 87 11.97 13.95 -0.91
CA ASP A 87 11.35 13.99 -2.24
C ASP A 87 11.05 12.58 -2.73
N GLY A 88 9.94 12.40 -3.45
CA GLY A 88 9.53 11.12 -4.00
C GLY A 88 8.12 11.15 -4.57
N MET A 89 7.61 9.99 -4.97
CA MET A 89 6.31 9.85 -5.61
C MET A 89 5.51 8.68 -5.02
N VAL A 90 4.19 8.83 -4.96
CA VAL A 90 3.28 7.74 -4.56
C VAL A 90 2.88 6.95 -5.81
N LYS A 91 3.23 5.66 -5.88
CA LYS A 91 2.95 4.77 -7.02
C LYS A 91 1.59 4.10 -6.94
N GLU A 92 1.24 3.60 -5.77
CA GLU A 92 0.04 2.79 -5.56
C GLU A 92 -0.65 3.13 -4.25
N ILE A 93 -1.97 2.94 -4.24
CA ILE A 93 -2.81 3.10 -3.05
C ILE A 93 -3.58 1.80 -2.87
N ARG A 94 -3.40 1.15 -1.72
CA ARG A 94 -4.09 -0.10 -1.37
C ARG A 94 -4.98 0.11 -0.15
N PRO A 95 -6.27 0.46 -0.33
CA PRO A 95 -7.19 0.64 0.80
C PRO A 95 -7.49 -0.71 1.47
N GLY A 96 -7.25 -0.79 2.77
CA GLY A 96 -7.53 -1.98 3.59
C GLY A 96 -8.68 -1.78 4.58
N PRO A 97 -9.07 -2.85 5.32
CA PRO A 97 -10.15 -2.78 6.31
C PRO A 97 -9.87 -1.89 7.52
N VAL A 98 -8.62 -1.63 7.85
CA VAL A 98 -8.26 -0.79 9.01
C VAL A 98 -7.36 0.36 8.60
N VAL A 99 -6.43 0.11 7.68
CA VAL A 99 -5.46 1.10 7.21
C VAL A 99 -5.43 1.12 5.68
N THR A 100 -5.06 2.25 5.11
CA THR A 100 -4.74 2.39 3.68
C THR A 100 -3.23 2.43 3.52
N MET A 101 -2.68 1.60 2.65
CA MET A 101 -1.25 1.60 2.34
C MET A 101 -0.99 2.49 1.13
N TYR A 102 -0.10 3.47 1.28
CA TYR A 102 0.39 4.32 0.20
C TYR A 102 1.82 3.88 -0.12
N GLU A 103 2.05 3.43 -1.35
CA GLU A 103 3.38 3.00 -1.77
C GLU A 103 4.17 4.20 -2.25
N PHE A 104 5.16 4.59 -1.46
CA PHE A 104 6.01 5.74 -1.72
C PHE A 104 7.38 5.29 -2.23
N GLU A 105 7.78 5.81 -3.37
CA GLU A 105 9.12 5.67 -3.93
C GLU A 105 9.94 6.93 -3.60
N PRO A 106 10.89 6.86 -2.65
CA PRO A 106 11.75 8.00 -2.35
C PRO A 106 12.76 8.23 -3.47
N GLY A 107 13.17 9.49 -3.63
CA GLY A 107 14.23 9.89 -4.54
C GLY A 107 15.60 9.25 -4.19
N PRO A 108 16.54 9.27 -5.15
CA PRO A 108 17.85 8.67 -4.97
C PRO A 108 18.61 9.32 -3.81
N GLY A 109 19.22 8.50 -2.95
CA GLY A 109 20.04 8.96 -1.83
C GLY A 109 19.29 9.21 -0.52
N ILE A 110 17.97 9.04 -0.47
CA ILE A 110 17.19 9.12 0.77
C ILE A 110 17.24 7.78 1.50
N LYS A 111 17.65 7.81 2.77
CA LYS A 111 17.67 6.63 3.64
C LYS A 111 16.27 6.31 4.16
N ILE A 112 15.86 5.06 4.07
CA ILE A 112 14.58 4.57 4.61
C ILE A 112 14.48 4.80 6.12
N SER A 113 15.60 4.70 6.84
CA SER A 113 15.65 4.99 8.28
C SER A 113 15.21 6.41 8.62
N LYS A 114 15.50 7.40 7.76
CA LYS A 114 15.07 8.79 7.95
C LYS A 114 13.54 8.89 7.95
N ILE A 115 12.88 8.17 7.05
CA ILE A 115 11.42 8.16 6.92
C ILE A 115 10.79 7.49 8.15
N ALA A 116 11.34 6.35 8.58
CA ALA A 116 10.86 5.64 9.76
C ALA A 116 11.00 6.46 11.05
N SER A 117 12.08 7.24 11.21
CA SER A 117 12.28 8.12 12.36
C SER A 117 11.31 9.30 12.39
N LEU A 118 10.75 9.71 11.25
CA LEU A 118 9.80 10.82 11.14
C LEU A 118 8.34 10.36 11.20
N ALA A 119 8.06 9.09 11.51
CA ALA A 119 6.71 8.54 11.47
C ALA A 119 5.73 9.27 12.40
N ASP A 120 6.18 9.66 13.60
CA ASP A 120 5.35 10.38 14.57
C ASP A 120 5.06 11.83 14.12
N ASP A 121 6.08 12.52 13.60
CA ASP A 121 5.93 13.87 13.05
C ASP A 121 5.07 13.88 11.78
N LEU A 122 5.21 12.86 10.94
CA LEU A 122 4.39 12.66 9.76
C LEU A 122 2.93 12.38 10.13
N ALA A 123 2.68 11.60 11.19
CA ALA A 123 1.33 11.37 11.69
C ALA A 123 0.68 12.69 12.14
N MET A 124 1.42 13.54 12.85
CA MET A 124 0.97 14.88 13.23
C MET A 124 0.65 15.75 12.00
N ALA A 125 1.53 15.77 11.00
CA ALA A 125 1.33 16.55 9.78
C ALA A 125 0.19 16.03 8.89
N MET A 126 -0.16 14.74 9.01
CA MET A 126 -1.26 14.11 8.29
C MET A 126 -2.60 14.18 9.02
N GLU A 127 -2.63 14.66 10.27
CA GLU A 127 -3.80 14.56 11.17
C GLU A 127 -4.22 13.10 11.38
N ALA A 128 -3.24 12.19 11.36
CA ALA A 128 -3.44 10.77 11.59
C ALA A 128 -3.04 10.39 13.01
N LEU A 129 -3.71 9.39 13.58
CA LEU A 129 -3.35 8.87 14.92
C LEU A 129 -1.96 8.23 14.94
N LYS A 130 -1.57 7.56 13.84
CA LYS A 130 -0.28 6.88 13.69
C LYS A 130 0.02 6.59 12.22
N VAL A 131 1.30 6.65 11.85
CA VAL A 131 1.83 6.19 10.55
C VAL A 131 2.83 5.06 10.78
N ARG A 132 2.90 4.10 9.84
CA ARG A 132 3.81 2.95 9.89
C ARG A 132 4.24 2.54 8.48
#